data_AF-A0A016TKY3-F1
#
_entry.id   AF-A0A016TKY3-F1
#
_cell.length_a   1.000
_cell.length_b   1.000
_cell.length_c   1.000
_cell.angle_alpha   90.00
_cell.angle_beta   90.00
_cell.angle_gamma   90.00
#
_symmetry.space_group_name_H-M   'P 1'
#
loop_
_entity.id
_entity.type
_entity.pdbx_description
1 polymer ?
#
loop_
_entity_poly.entity_id
_entity_poly.type
_entity_poly.pdbx_seq_one_letter_code
_entity_poly.pdbx_strand_id
1 'polypeptide(L)'
;MFLAIINDSYVEVKAELARQQEGEGIFDWIRKKLTRRSSETEKIATYNDYKINLMMAGYNENDINAAFDKLNIKYTDRVNDNALLEVGNEIREQTNRKKMIDEEYRSLAVLTRRIDMMDQAIFSVVDKMSKVLDQLNRIEQGRVLAKEHENRLRAEAIMMESFRRGELGDISDGEGDENRPEK
;
A
#
# COMPACT_ATOMS: atom_id res chain seq x y z
N MET A 1 -8.66 -11.73 6.38
CA MET A 1 -7.80 -10.54 6.21
C MET A 1 -6.84 -10.36 7.39
N PHE A 2 -7.31 -10.31 8.64
CA PHE A 2 -6.45 -10.16 9.83
C PHE A 2 -5.38 -11.25 9.99
N LEU A 3 -5.69 -12.51 9.64
CA LEU A 3 -4.73 -13.62 9.69
C LEU A 3 -3.54 -13.47 8.72
N ALA A 4 -3.73 -12.80 7.58
CA ALA A 4 -2.63 -12.58 6.62
C ALA A 4 -1.62 -11.55 7.15
N ILE A 5 -2.09 -10.52 7.85
CA ILE A 5 -1.26 -9.46 8.44
C ILE A 5 -0.38 -10.01 9.59
N ILE A 6 -0.92 -10.95 10.39
CA ILE A 6 -0.17 -11.59 11.49
C ILE A 6 0.86 -12.61 10.96
N ASN A 7 0.57 -13.27 9.84
CA ASN A 7 1.51 -14.24 9.26
C ASN A 7 2.69 -13.55 8.57
N ASP A 8 2.46 -12.42 7.90
CA ASP A 8 3.54 -11.65 7.26
C ASP A 8 4.54 -11.12 8.30
N SER A 9 4.08 -10.65 9.47
CA SER A 9 4.98 -10.18 10.55
C SER A 9 5.82 -11.29 11.19
N TYR A 10 5.31 -12.52 11.30
CA TYR A 10 6.05 -13.65 11.86
C TYR A 10 7.19 -14.12 10.93
N VAL A 11 6.96 -14.09 9.61
CA VAL A 11 7.98 -14.44 8.61
C VAL A 11 9.09 -13.40 8.57
N GLU A 12 8.76 -12.11 8.68
CA GLU A 12 9.74 -11.02 8.78
C GLU A 12 10.67 -11.17 9.99
N VAL A 13 10.11 -11.44 11.18
CA VAL A 13 10.89 -11.65 12.41
C VAL A 13 11.83 -12.86 12.30
N LYS A 14 11.37 -13.95 11.68
CA LYS A 14 12.21 -15.15 11.48
C LYS A 14 13.33 -14.89 10.47
N ALA A 15 13.07 -14.11 9.43
CA ALA A 15 14.07 -13.70 8.46
C ALA A 15 15.10 -12.73 9.07
N GLU A 16 14.69 -11.90 10.03
CA GLU A 16 15.59 -10.99 10.75
C GLU A 16 16.53 -11.73 11.71
N LEU A 17 16.01 -12.70 12.47
CA LEU A 17 16.81 -13.54 13.37
C LEU A 17 17.84 -14.40 12.64
N ALA A 18 17.54 -14.85 11.42
CA ALA A 18 18.47 -15.65 10.60
C ALA A 18 19.67 -14.84 10.08
N ARG A 19 19.57 -13.50 10.03
CA ARG A 19 20.63 -12.61 9.50
C ARG A 19 21.64 -12.14 10.55
N GLN A 20 21.38 -12.36 11.84
CA GLN A 20 22.32 -11.97 12.90
C GLN A 20 23.56 -12.89 13.03
N GLN A 21 23.64 -13.99 12.27
CA GLN A 21 24.77 -14.94 12.29
C GLN A 21 25.94 -14.56 11.36
N GLU A 22 26.16 -13.27 11.07
CA GLU A 22 27.26 -12.85 10.17
C GLU A 22 28.61 -12.77 10.88
N GLY A 23 29.37 -13.87 10.83
CA GLY A 23 30.84 -13.91 10.75
C GLY A 23 31.69 -13.20 11.82
N GLU A 24 33.02 -13.25 11.64
CA GLU A 24 33.97 -12.44 12.42
C GLU A 24 33.80 -10.96 12.02
N GLY A 25 33.43 -10.09 12.96
CA GLY A 25 33.17 -8.68 12.68
C GLY A 25 34.43 -7.94 12.24
N ILE A 26 34.29 -6.86 11.47
CA ILE A 26 35.46 -6.12 10.94
C ILE A 26 36.42 -5.63 12.02
N PHE A 27 35.91 -5.28 13.20
CA PHE A 27 36.74 -4.90 14.33
C PHE A 27 37.43 -6.09 15.01
N ASP A 28 36.83 -7.28 14.98
CA ASP A 28 37.48 -8.49 15.47
C ASP A 28 38.63 -8.88 14.54
N TRP A 29 38.40 -8.78 13.22
CA TRP A 29 39.43 -8.98 12.21
C TRP A 29 40.57 -7.96 12.35
N ILE A 30 40.26 -6.65 12.48
CA ILE A 30 41.29 -5.61 12.67
C ILE A 30 42.07 -5.86 13.95
N ARG A 31 41.39 -6.15 15.07
CA ARG A 31 42.05 -6.43 16.36
C ARG A 31 43.03 -7.60 16.24
N LYS A 32 42.62 -8.68 15.56
CA LYS A 32 43.46 -9.86 15.28
C LYS A 32 44.65 -9.54 14.36
N LYS A 33 44.47 -8.67 13.38
CA LYS A 33 45.55 -8.22 12.48
C LYS A 33 46.58 -7.35 13.23
N LEU A 34 46.11 -6.41 14.04
CA LEU A 34 46.98 -5.51 14.83
C LEU A 34 47.74 -6.27 15.93
N THR A 35 47.10 -7.24 16.58
CA THR A 35 47.75 -8.07 17.61
C THR A 35 48.79 -9.04 17.03
N ARG A 36 48.57 -9.56 15.80
CA ARG A 36 49.56 -10.39 15.08
C ARG A 36 50.78 -9.60 14.58
N ARG A 37 50.64 -8.30 14.32
CA ARG A 37 51.74 -7.41 13.86
C ARG A 37 52.87 -7.21 14.88
N SER A 38 52.64 -7.55 16.15
CA SER A 38 53.60 -7.34 17.25
C SER A 38 54.87 -8.21 17.15
N SER A 39 54.87 -9.30 16.37
CA SER A 39 56.03 -10.19 16.23
C SER A 39 57.02 -9.71 15.14
N GLU A 40 57.85 -8.72 15.49
CA GLU A 40 59.24 -8.43 15.05
C GLU A 40 59.70 -8.53 13.57
N THR A 41 58.88 -8.83 12.56
CA THR A 41 59.37 -9.00 11.16
C THR A 41 58.46 -8.52 10.02
N GLU A 42 57.48 -7.64 10.26
CA GLU A 42 56.52 -7.32 9.21
C GLU A 42 56.86 -6.10 8.33
N LYS A 43 56.91 -6.37 7.01
CA LYS A 43 56.93 -5.39 5.92
C LYS A 43 55.84 -4.35 6.14
N ILE A 44 56.14 -3.10 5.79
CA ILE A 44 55.17 -2.01 5.74
C ILE A 44 54.01 -2.42 4.84
N ALA A 45 52.84 -2.65 5.44
CA ALA A 45 51.65 -3.04 4.70
C ALA A 45 51.14 -1.88 3.85
N THR A 46 50.98 -2.16 2.56
CA THR A 46 50.49 -1.21 1.55
C THR A 46 48.98 -1.32 1.41
N TYR A 47 48.37 -0.35 0.72
CA TYR A 47 46.96 -0.41 0.30
C TYR A 47 46.57 -1.78 -0.28
N ASN A 48 47.38 -2.32 -1.20
CA ASN A 48 47.08 -3.59 -1.87
C ASN A 48 47.10 -4.78 -0.90
N ASP A 49 48.03 -4.77 0.07
CA ASP A 49 48.10 -5.82 1.09
C ASP A 49 46.82 -5.82 1.94
N TYR A 50 46.35 -4.66 2.37
CA TYR A 50 45.13 -4.56 3.17
C TYR A 50 43.88 -4.88 2.38
N LYS A 51 43.78 -4.40 1.14
CA LYS A 51 42.66 -4.72 0.25
C LYS A 51 42.54 -6.24 0.06
N ILE A 52 43.63 -6.93 -0.27
CA ILE A 52 43.64 -8.39 -0.42
C ILE A 52 43.24 -9.08 0.88
N ASN A 53 43.79 -8.66 2.03
CA ASN A 53 43.47 -9.30 3.30
C ASN A 53 42.00 -9.09 3.72
N LEU A 54 41.43 -7.91 3.44
CA LEU A 54 40.01 -7.63 3.70
C LEU A 54 39.10 -8.46 2.77
N MET A 55 39.48 -8.62 1.49
CA MET A 55 38.76 -9.51 0.57
C MET A 55 38.84 -10.98 1.02
N MET A 56 40.02 -11.44 1.48
CA MET A 56 40.19 -12.78 2.05
C MET A 56 39.38 -13.01 3.33
N ALA A 57 39.14 -11.94 4.10
CA ALA A 57 38.27 -11.97 5.27
C ALA A 57 36.77 -11.98 4.92
N GLY A 58 36.43 -11.86 3.63
CA GLY A 58 35.05 -11.92 3.13
C GLY A 58 34.36 -10.56 2.97
N TYR A 59 35.08 -9.44 3.12
CA TYR A 59 34.51 -8.12 2.86
C TYR A 59 34.43 -7.85 1.35
N ASN A 60 33.35 -7.17 0.94
CA ASN A 60 33.10 -6.86 -0.46
C ASN A 60 34.13 -5.86 -1.01
N GLU A 61 34.71 -6.16 -2.16
CA GLU A 61 35.68 -5.29 -2.82
C GLU A 61 35.18 -3.86 -3.04
N ASN A 62 33.90 -3.69 -3.40
CA ASN A 62 33.31 -2.37 -3.62
C ASN A 62 33.27 -1.54 -2.34
N ASP A 63 32.96 -2.17 -1.21
CA ASP A 63 32.87 -1.49 0.09
C ASP A 63 34.26 -1.15 0.62
N ILE A 64 35.23 -2.02 0.37
CA ILE A 64 36.64 -1.78 0.64
C ILE A 64 37.14 -0.58 -0.19
N ASN A 65 36.92 -0.60 -1.51
CA ASN A 65 37.35 0.49 -2.39
C ASN A 65 36.71 1.82 -1.99
N ALA A 66 35.39 1.84 -1.76
CA ALA A 66 34.67 3.03 -1.32
C ALA A 66 35.22 3.59 0.00
N ALA A 67 35.57 2.70 0.95
CA ALA A 67 36.16 3.12 2.22
C ALA A 67 37.55 3.75 2.05
N PHE A 68 38.41 3.13 1.25
CA PHE A 68 39.73 3.71 0.96
C PHE A 68 39.65 5.02 0.17
N ASP A 69 38.76 5.10 -0.82
CA ASP A 69 38.54 6.30 -1.63
C ASP A 69 38.05 7.46 -0.76
N LYS A 70 37.12 7.21 0.17
CA LYS A 70 36.61 8.21 1.11
C LYS A 70 37.69 8.73 2.06
N LEU A 71 38.62 7.88 2.44
CA LEU A 71 39.78 8.24 3.27
C LEU A 71 40.95 8.78 2.45
N ASN A 72 40.79 8.93 1.13
CA ASN A 72 41.81 9.42 0.19
C ASN A 72 43.13 8.62 0.27
N ILE A 73 43.03 7.31 0.53
CA ILE A 73 44.18 6.40 0.59
C ILE A 73 44.37 5.81 -0.81
N LYS A 74 45.50 6.15 -1.44
CA LYS A 74 45.84 5.67 -2.79
C LYS A 74 46.55 4.33 -2.74
N TYR A 75 46.59 3.65 -3.88
CA TYR A 75 47.30 2.38 -4.05
C TYR A 75 48.81 2.45 -3.75
N THR A 76 49.41 3.64 -3.82
CA THR A 76 50.81 3.90 -3.47
C THR A 76 51.05 4.09 -1.97
N ASP A 77 49.99 4.29 -1.20
CA ASP A 77 50.11 4.79 0.15
C ASP A 77 50.40 3.66 1.13
N ARG A 78 51.20 4.01 2.14
CA ARG A 78 51.44 3.16 3.30
C ARG A 78 50.29 3.35 4.26
N VAL A 79 49.63 2.26 4.63
CA VAL A 79 48.49 2.30 5.53
C VAL A 79 48.99 1.98 6.94
N ASN A 80 48.90 2.97 7.83
CA ASN A 80 49.23 2.78 9.24
C ASN A 80 48.02 2.18 10.00
N ASP A 81 48.25 1.79 11.25
CA ASP A 81 47.21 1.14 12.06
C ASP A 81 45.99 2.03 12.31
N ASN A 82 46.18 3.35 12.40
CA ASN A 82 45.08 4.31 12.56
C ASN A 82 44.22 4.39 11.28
N ALA A 83 44.86 4.46 10.11
CA ALA A 83 44.18 4.44 8.83
C ALA A 83 43.41 3.13 8.62
N LEU A 84 43.94 2.00 9.09
CA LEU A 84 43.23 0.73 9.06
C LEU A 84 41.98 0.72 9.96
N LEU A 85 42.05 1.33 11.15
CA LEU A 85 40.90 1.51 12.03
C LEU A 85 39.82 2.40 11.40
N GLU A 86 40.22 3.47 10.72
CA GLU A 86 39.32 4.36 9.99
C GLU A 86 38.65 3.65 8.81
N VAL A 87 39.39 2.86 8.03
CA VAL A 87 38.83 2.00 6.97
C VAL A 87 37.80 1.03 7.57
N GLY A 88 38.11 0.44 8.72
CA GLY A 88 37.19 -0.44 9.46
C GLY A 88 35.90 0.25 9.90
N ASN A 89 36.01 1.45 10.46
CA ASN A 89 34.87 2.28 10.83
C ASN A 89 33.99 2.57 9.61
N GLU A 90 34.61 2.96 8.50
CA GLU A 90 33.88 3.31 7.29
C GLU A 90 33.15 2.11 6.68
N ILE A 91 33.79 0.94 6.57
CA ILE A 91 33.14 -0.27 6.07
C ILE A 91 31.97 -0.68 6.99
N ARG A 92 32.13 -0.57 8.32
CA ARG A 92 31.03 -0.84 9.26
C ARG A 92 29.87 0.14 9.05
N GLU A 93 30.17 1.43 8.92
CA GLU A 93 29.16 2.46 8.73
C GLU A 93 28.40 2.25 7.42
N GLN A 94 29.10 1.93 6.32
CA GLN A 94 28.48 1.58 5.04
C GLN A 94 27.57 0.37 5.16
N THR A 95 28.01 -0.68 5.86
CA THR A 95 27.21 -1.89 6.09
C THR A 95 25.93 -1.56 6.87
N ASN A 96 26.05 -0.76 7.94
CA ASN A 96 24.90 -0.34 8.74
C ASN A 96 23.92 0.54 7.94
N ARG A 97 24.43 1.47 7.13
CA ARG A 97 23.61 2.32 6.25
C ARG A 97 22.84 1.46 5.24
N LYS A 98 23.49 0.49 4.59
CA LYS A 98 22.81 -0.45 3.68
C LYS A 98 21.72 -1.26 4.38
N LYS A 99 22.01 -1.79 5.57
CA LYS A 99 21.00 -2.51 6.38
C LYS A 99 19.78 -1.65 6.70
N MET A 100 20.00 -0.38 7.08
CA MET A 100 18.92 0.56 7.35
C MET A 100 18.08 0.84 6.10
N ILE A 101 18.73 1.10 4.97
CA ILE A 101 18.07 1.35 3.69
C ILE A 101 17.25 0.12 3.25
N ASP A 102 17.82 -1.08 3.32
CA ASP A 102 17.11 -2.32 2.98
C ASP A 102 15.87 -2.52 3.86
N GLU A 103 15.97 -2.20 5.15
CA GLU A 103 14.85 -2.28 6.07
C GLU A 103 13.77 -1.24 5.77
N GLU A 104 14.16 -0.01 5.44
CA GLU A 104 13.23 1.02 4.96
C GLU A 104 12.52 0.61 3.67
N TYR A 105 13.24 0.05 2.68
CA TYR A 105 12.64 -0.44 1.44
C TYR A 105 11.64 -1.58 1.68
N ARG A 106 11.94 -2.48 2.63
CA ARG A 106 10.99 -3.55 3.01
C ARG A 106 9.75 -2.97 3.69
N SER A 107 9.95 -2.07 4.66
CA SER A 107 8.84 -1.38 5.33
C SER A 107 7.93 -0.68 4.33
N LEU A 108 8.53 0.00 3.35
CA LEU A 108 7.82 0.65 2.26
C LEU A 108 7.05 -0.36 1.40
N ALA A 109 7.66 -1.47 1.00
CA ALA A 109 7.00 -2.51 0.20
C ALA A 109 5.79 -3.13 0.93
N VAL A 110 5.91 -3.37 2.24
CA VAL A 110 4.80 -3.84 3.08
C VAL A 110 3.69 -2.80 3.12
N LEU A 111 4.04 -1.51 3.28
CA LEU A 111 3.08 -0.43 3.27
C LEU A 111 2.35 -0.31 1.93
N THR A 112 3.06 -0.38 0.81
CA THR A 112 2.47 -0.39 -0.53
C THR A 112 1.46 -1.52 -0.69
N ARG A 113 1.82 -2.75 -0.30
CA ARG A 113 0.90 -3.89 -0.36
C ARG A 113 -0.37 -3.68 0.49
N ARG A 114 -0.24 -3.00 1.64
CA ARG A 114 -1.40 -2.64 2.48
C ARG A 114 -2.30 -1.60 1.82
N ILE A 115 -1.71 -0.62 1.14
CA ILE A 115 -2.45 0.37 0.35
C ILE A 115 -3.22 -0.35 -0.77
N ASP A 116 -2.60 -1.26 -1.50
CA ASP A 116 -3.27 -2.04 -2.56
C ASP A 116 -4.48 -2.82 -2.03
N MET A 117 -4.34 -3.45 -0.84
CA MET A 117 -5.46 -4.15 -0.19
C MET A 117 -6.57 -3.18 0.25
N MET A 118 -6.22 -1.98 0.71
CA MET A 118 -7.20 -0.95 1.07
C MET A 118 -7.95 -0.45 -0.16
N ASP A 119 -7.26 -0.23 -1.28
CA ASP A 119 -7.88 0.21 -2.53
C ASP A 119 -8.91 -0.82 -3.02
N GLN A 120 -8.56 -2.11 -3.01
CA GLN A 120 -9.50 -3.19 -3.34
C GLN A 120 -10.72 -3.22 -2.41
N ALA A 121 -10.51 -3.01 -1.11
CA ALA A 121 -11.60 -2.95 -0.14
C ALA A 121 -12.53 -1.74 -0.40
N ILE A 122 -11.95 -0.57 -0.71
CA ILE A 122 -12.70 0.64 -1.05
C ILE A 122 -13.54 0.41 -2.31
N PHE A 123 -12.96 -0.17 -3.38
CA PHE A 123 -13.72 -0.49 -4.59
C PHE A 123 -14.90 -1.43 -4.29
N SER A 124 -14.70 -2.44 -3.45
CA SER A 124 -15.78 -3.35 -3.05
C SER A 124 -16.90 -2.64 -2.28
N VAL A 125 -16.55 -1.69 -1.41
CA VAL A 125 -17.53 -0.88 -0.67
C VAL A 125 -18.32 0.01 -1.62
N VAL A 126 -17.66 0.68 -2.57
CA VAL A 126 -18.31 1.54 -3.57
C VAL A 126 -19.27 0.75 -4.46
N ASP A 127 -18.89 -0.44 -4.91
CA ASP A 127 -19.76 -1.33 -5.69
C ASP A 127 -21.01 -1.75 -4.89
N LYS A 128 -20.84 -2.10 -3.61
CA LYS A 128 -21.97 -2.43 -2.73
C LYS A 128 -22.88 -1.23 -2.49
N MET A 129 -22.34 -0.03 -2.27
CA MET A 129 -23.13 1.19 -2.11
C MET A 129 -23.95 1.50 -3.36
N SER A 130 -23.35 1.32 -4.55
CA SER A 130 -24.04 1.51 -5.83
C SER A 130 -25.23 0.56 -5.97
N LYS A 131 -25.04 -0.73 -5.63
CA LYS A 131 -26.12 -1.73 -5.65
C LYS A 131 -27.24 -1.41 -4.66
N VAL A 132 -26.91 -0.93 -3.46
CA VAL A 132 -27.91 -0.51 -2.46
C VAL A 132 -28.70 0.69 -2.97
N LEU A 133 -28.03 1.65 -3.62
CA LEU A 133 -28.68 2.83 -4.19
C LEU A 133 -29.66 2.44 -5.31
N ASP A 134 -29.27 1.54 -6.21
CA ASP A 134 -30.15 1.00 -7.24
C ASP A 134 -31.37 0.27 -6.65
N GLN A 135 -31.17 -0.51 -5.60
CA GLN A 135 -32.26 -1.19 -4.90
C GLN A 135 -33.23 -0.19 -4.26
N LEU A 136 -32.72 0.85 -3.59
CA LEU A 136 -33.53 1.90 -3.00
C LEU A 136 -34.36 2.64 -4.06
N ASN A 137 -33.76 2.97 -5.20
CA ASN A 137 -34.47 3.61 -6.31
C ASN A 137 -35.62 2.72 -6.85
N ARG A 138 -35.38 1.42 -7.00
CA ARG A 138 -36.42 0.46 -7.42
C ARG A 138 -37.55 0.37 -6.40
N ILE A 139 -37.22 0.34 -5.10
CA ILE A 139 -38.21 0.32 -4.02
C ILE A 139 -39.07 1.59 -4.06
N GLU A 140 -38.45 2.76 -4.21
CA GLU A 140 -39.19 4.03 -4.26
C GLU A 140 -40.11 4.11 -5.49
N GLN A 141 -39.62 3.71 -6.67
CA GLN A 141 -40.45 3.63 -7.88
C GLN A 141 -41.64 2.67 -7.69
N GLY A 142 -41.41 1.49 -7.12
CA GLY A 142 -42.47 0.54 -6.81
C GLY A 142 -43.50 1.10 -5.84
N ARG A 143 -43.06 1.86 -4.82
CA ARG A 143 -43.93 2.52 -3.85
C ARG A 143 -44.80 3.59 -4.49
N VAL A 144 -44.24 4.40 -5.39
CA VAL A 144 -44.99 5.42 -6.14
C VAL A 144 -46.06 4.76 -7.01
N LEU A 145 -45.69 3.74 -7.79
CA LEU A 145 -46.64 3.03 -8.67
C LEU A 145 -47.78 2.35 -7.88
N ALA A 146 -47.46 1.71 -6.76
CA ALA A 146 -48.48 1.10 -5.89
C ALA A 146 -49.48 2.15 -5.38
N LYS A 147 -48.98 3.33 -4.96
CA LYS A 147 -49.82 4.41 -4.46
C LYS A 147 -50.64 5.08 -5.56
N GLU A 148 -50.10 5.21 -6.77
CA GLU A 148 -50.87 5.65 -7.93
C GLU A 148 -52.00 4.68 -8.26
N HIS A 149 -51.74 3.38 -8.25
CA HIS A 149 -52.76 2.36 -8.47
C HIS A 149 -53.86 2.39 -7.41
N GLU A 150 -53.49 2.50 -6.13
CA GLU A 150 -54.44 2.67 -5.02
C GLU A 150 -55.31 3.92 -5.19
N ASN A 151 -54.72 5.05 -5.60
CA ASN A 151 -55.45 6.29 -5.85
C ASN A 151 -56.43 6.15 -7.02
N ARG A 152 -56.07 5.45 -8.10
CA ARG A 152 -56.97 5.18 -9.22
C ARG A 152 -58.18 4.35 -8.80
N LEU A 153 -57.95 3.26 -8.08
CA LEU A 153 -59.03 2.40 -7.55
C LEU A 153 -59.97 3.19 -6.63
N ARG A 154 -59.44 4.06 -5.78
CA ARG A 154 -60.27 4.95 -4.93
C ARG A 154 -61.09 5.93 -5.76
N ALA A 155 -60.51 6.55 -6.77
CA ALA A 155 -61.23 7.47 -7.66
C ALA A 155 -62.36 6.76 -8.41
N GLU A 156 -62.09 5.57 -8.95
CA GLU A 156 -63.09 4.72 -9.61
C GLU A 156 -64.23 4.33 -8.66
N ALA A 157 -63.92 3.97 -7.41
CA ALA A 157 -64.94 3.65 -6.41
C ALA A 157 -65.84 4.85 -6.09
N ILE A 158 -65.26 6.05 -5.92
CA ILE A 158 -66.02 7.29 -5.68
C ILE A 158 -66.91 7.64 -6.87
N MET A 159 -66.39 7.50 -8.10
CA MET A 159 -67.16 7.70 -9.33
C MET A 159 -68.34 6.72 -9.40
N MET A 160 -68.11 5.44 -9.15
CA MET A 160 -69.18 4.44 -9.16
C MET A 160 -70.24 4.71 -8.09
N GLU A 161 -69.83 5.18 -6.91
CA GLU A 161 -70.76 5.54 -5.84
C GLU A 161 -71.58 6.81 -6.16
N SER A 162 -70.97 7.84 -6.76
CA SER A 162 -71.68 9.04 -7.21
C SER A 162 -72.65 8.77 -8.36
N PHE A 163 -72.29 7.89 -9.31
CA PHE A 163 -73.23 7.38 -10.33
C PHE A 163 -74.41 6.64 -9.68
N ARG A 164 -74.17 5.82 -8.65
CA ARG A 164 -75.25 5.14 -7.90
C ARG A 164 -76.14 6.09 -7.12
N ARG A 165 -75.59 7.20 -6.61
CA ARG A 165 -76.34 8.25 -5.91
C ARG A 165 -77.10 9.20 -6.86
N GLY A 166 -76.92 9.07 -8.18
CA GLY A 166 -77.63 9.87 -9.18
C GLY A 166 -77.13 11.32 -9.29
N GLU A 167 -75.92 11.61 -8.80
CA GLU A 167 -75.37 12.98 -8.74
C GLU A 167 -74.69 13.43 -10.05
N LEU A 168 -74.55 12.52 -11.04
CA LEU A 168 -73.86 12.76 -12.33
C LEU A 168 -74.79 12.58 -13.55
N GLY A 169 -76.05 13.00 -13.44
CA GLY A 169 -77.02 12.96 -14.54
C GLY A 169 -77.81 14.25 -14.67
N ASP A 170 -77.25 15.24 -15.38
CA ASP A 170 -77.90 15.95 -16.51
C ASP A 170 -76.98 17.08 -17.00
N ILE A 171 -76.23 16.83 -18.08
CA ILE A 171 -75.86 17.89 -19.02
C ILE A 171 -76.54 17.46 -20.32
N SER A 172 -77.84 17.74 -20.38
CA SER A 172 -78.62 17.63 -21.60
C SER A 172 -78.23 18.78 -22.52
N ASP A 173 -77.54 18.44 -23.61
CA ASP A 173 -77.29 19.33 -24.74
C ASP A 173 -78.64 19.80 -25.30
N GLY A 174 -78.90 21.11 -25.22
CA GLY A 174 -80.08 21.72 -25.82
C GLY A 174 -79.99 21.69 -27.34
N GLU A 175 -80.61 20.68 -27.96
CA GLU A 175 -80.94 20.72 -29.39
C GLU A 175 -82.01 21.81 -29.61
N GLY A 176 -81.62 22.85 -30.35
CA GLY A 176 -82.49 23.94 -30.77
C GLY A 176 -83.53 23.47 -31.78
N ASP A 177 -84.79 23.62 -31.43
CA ASP A 177 -85.95 23.38 -32.31
C ASP A 177 -86.16 24.60 -33.23
N GLU A 178 -85.48 24.62 -34.37
CA GLU A 178 -85.82 25.49 -35.51
C GLU A 178 -86.98 24.87 -36.31
N ASN A 179 -88.21 25.25 -35.98
CA ASN A 179 -89.34 25.12 -36.90
C ASN A 179 -90.37 26.24 -36.67
N ARG A 180 -90.25 27.33 -37.45
CA ARG A 180 -91.37 28.25 -37.74
C ARG A 180 -91.79 28.05 -39.20
N PRO A 181 -93.07 27.76 -39.50
CA PRO A 181 -93.55 27.76 -40.86
C PRO A 181 -93.92 29.19 -41.29
N GLU A 182 -93.64 29.47 -42.55
CA GLU A 182 -94.09 30.66 -43.29
C GLU A 182 -95.62 30.71 -43.39
N LYS A 183 -96.19 31.90 -43.16
CA LYS A 183 -97.23 32.54 -43.99
C LYS A 183 -97.46 33.99 -43.58
#